data_AF-A0A6E8W7N1-F1
#
_entry.id   AF-A0A6E8W7N1-F1
#
_cell.length_a   1.000
_cell.length_b   1.000
_cell.length_c   1.000
_cell.angle_alpha   90.00
_cell.angle_beta   90.00
_cell.angle_gamma   90.00
#
_symmetry.space_group_name_H-M   'P 1'
#
loop_
_entity.id
_entity.type
_entity.pdbx_description
1 polymer ?
#
loop_
_entity_poly.entity_id
_entity_poly.type
_entity_poly.pdbx_seq_one_letter_code
_entity_poly.pdbx_strand_id
1 'polypeptide(L)'
;MPLESEAADYVSDDDEDADCSVLEDDWSEGVLEDEVNEDEYFDADEAPEGNAYASRLRIWALTHKITHSALSDLLVLTRETTNISLPRCAKTLLKTPKQVERHFTAVGEGQLWYQGIQSTLQQYYRSVPPVIRLIEANIAVDGLPMHNSGPTQLWPILMHIVNLPALPIM
;
A
#
# COMPACT_ATOMS: atom_id res chain seq x y z
N MET A 1 -41.38 5.88 33.58
CA MET A 1 -40.92 4.52 33.88
C MET A 1 -40.00 4.07 32.76
N PRO A 2 -38.96 3.26 33.06
CA PRO A 2 -37.58 3.61 32.71
C PRO A 2 -36.85 2.56 31.85
N LEU A 3 -35.70 3.00 31.31
CA LEU A 3 -34.58 2.20 30.74
C LEU A 3 -34.97 1.45 29.44
N GLU A 4 -34.16 1.44 28.38
CA GLU A 4 -32.81 0.88 28.37
C GLU A 4 -31.84 1.65 27.46
N SER A 5 -30.61 1.68 27.94
CA SER A 5 -29.39 2.09 27.27
C SER A 5 -28.86 0.96 26.39
N GLU A 6 -28.55 1.25 25.13
CA GLU A 6 -27.61 0.41 24.35
C GLU A 6 -26.41 1.27 23.97
N ALA A 7 -25.27 0.91 24.55
CA ALA A 7 -23.97 1.46 24.22
C ALA A 7 -23.55 0.91 22.85
N ALA A 8 -23.26 1.80 21.90
CA ALA A 8 -22.67 1.44 20.63
C ALA A 8 -21.18 1.11 20.86
N ASP A 9 -20.84 -0.13 20.51
CA ASP A 9 -19.51 -0.71 20.62
C ASP A 9 -18.55 -0.01 19.65
N TYR A 10 -17.44 0.49 20.19
CA TYR A 10 -16.39 1.21 19.48
C TYR A 10 -15.35 0.19 19.03
N VAL A 11 -15.35 -0.18 17.75
CA VAL A 11 -14.32 -1.04 17.16
C VAL A 11 -13.17 -0.14 16.73
N SER A 12 -12.06 -0.23 17.47
CA SER A 12 -10.77 0.35 17.12
C SER A 12 -10.11 -0.56 16.07
N ASP A 13 -9.88 -0.05 14.86
CA ASP A 13 -8.97 -0.66 13.90
C ASP A 13 -7.54 -0.20 14.23
N ASP A 14 -6.87 -0.95 15.11
CA ASP A 14 -5.42 -0.88 15.30
C ASP A 14 -4.77 -1.88 14.34
N ASP A 15 -4.34 -1.39 13.16
CA ASP A 15 -3.40 -2.08 12.28
C ASP A 15 -2.01 -2.06 12.95
N GLU A 16 -1.80 -2.94 13.94
CA GLU A 16 -0.46 -3.23 14.43
C GLU A 16 0.27 -4.15 13.44
N ASP A 17 1.42 -3.65 12.96
CA ASP A 17 2.37 -4.35 12.11
C ASP A 17 2.72 -5.73 12.68
N ALA A 18 2.14 -6.78 12.10
CA ALA A 18 2.54 -8.16 12.36
C ALA A 18 3.95 -8.39 11.77
N ASP A 19 4.94 -8.09 12.60
CA ASP A 19 6.33 -8.50 12.45
C ASP A 19 6.40 -10.02 12.28
N CYS A 20 7.19 -10.46 11.31
CA CYS A 20 7.38 -11.88 11.01
C CYS A 20 8.32 -12.44 12.08
N SER A 21 7.77 -12.87 13.23
CA SER A 21 8.56 -13.48 14.31
C SER A 21 9.32 -14.69 13.78
N VAL A 22 10.63 -14.54 13.66
CA VAL A 22 11.58 -15.62 13.41
C VAL A 22 11.63 -16.46 14.67
N LEU A 23 11.36 -17.77 14.54
CA LEU A 23 11.58 -18.72 15.63
C LEU A 23 13.10 -18.81 15.85
N GLU A 24 13.58 -18.30 16.98
CA GLU A 24 14.97 -18.46 17.42
C GLU A 24 15.20 -19.90 17.89
N ASP A 25 15.95 -20.68 17.11
CA ASP A 25 16.51 -21.95 17.55
C ASP A 25 17.84 -21.67 18.28
N ASP A 26 17.87 -22.01 19.56
CA ASP A 26 18.98 -22.00 20.51
C ASP A 26 20.21 -22.79 19.98
N TRP A 27 21.25 -22.08 19.53
CA TRP A 27 22.57 -22.65 19.24
C TRP A 27 23.67 -21.84 19.92
N SER A 28 24.35 -22.51 20.85
CA SER A 28 25.35 -22.02 21.78
C SER A 28 26.61 -21.39 21.14
N GLU A 29 26.98 -20.26 21.74
CA GLU A 29 28.25 -19.50 21.79
C GLU A 29 29.51 -20.15 21.17
N GLY A 30 30.04 -19.48 20.14
CA GLY A 30 31.39 -19.65 19.62
C GLY A 30 31.82 -18.38 18.88
N VAL A 31 32.59 -17.52 19.56
CA VAL A 31 33.06 -16.21 19.10
C VAL A 31 33.95 -16.35 17.86
N LEU A 32 33.53 -15.77 16.73
CA LEU A 32 34.38 -15.42 15.59
C LEU A 32 33.89 -14.07 15.03
N GLU A 33 34.74 -13.06 15.10
CA GLU A 33 34.52 -11.73 14.53
C GLU A 33 34.68 -11.80 13.00
N ASP A 34 33.59 -11.58 12.26
CA ASP A 34 33.63 -11.23 10.84
C ASP A 34 32.56 -10.15 10.58
N GLU A 35 33.00 -9.00 10.08
CA GLU A 35 32.14 -7.88 9.68
C GLU A 35 31.23 -8.30 8.51
N VAL A 36 29.98 -8.63 8.81
CA VAL A 36 28.93 -8.83 7.80
C VAL A 36 28.28 -7.49 7.48
N ASN A 37 28.43 -7.09 6.21
CA ASN A 37 27.81 -5.92 5.61
C ASN A 37 26.29 -6.16 5.47
N GLU A 38 25.45 -5.40 6.19
CA GLU A 38 24.00 -5.62 6.32
C GLU A 38 23.15 -5.20 5.09
N ASP A 39 23.76 -4.77 3.98
CA ASP A 39 23.05 -4.12 2.87
C ASP A 39 22.77 -5.01 1.63
N GLU A 40 22.91 -6.33 1.69
CA GLU A 40 22.49 -7.23 0.59
C GLU A 40 21.40 -8.23 1.00
N TYR A 41 20.18 -7.73 1.17
CA TYR A 41 18.97 -8.56 1.11
C TYR A 41 18.75 -9.05 -0.33
N PHE A 42 19.22 -10.27 -0.61
CA PHE A 42 18.89 -10.98 -1.84
C PHE A 42 17.45 -11.49 -1.78
N ASP A 43 16.52 -10.75 -2.39
CA ASP A 43 15.09 -11.07 -2.48
C ASP A 43 14.87 -12.27 -3.43
N ALA A 44 15.03 -13.49 -2.91
CA ALA A 44 15.00 -14.74 -3.67
C ALA A 44 13.59 -15.23 -4.06
N ASP A 45 12.53 -14.47 -3.78
CA ASP A 45 11.13 -14.95 -3.91
C ASP A 45 10.35 -14.15 -4.97
N GLU A 46 11.02 -13.79 -6.08
CA GLU A 46 10.35 -13.16 -7.22
C GLU A 46 9.29 -14.12 -7.80
N ALA A 47 8.02 -13.69 -7.75
CA ALA A 47 6.91 -14.48 -8.25
C ALA A 47 7.14 -14.86 -9.72
N PRO A 48 7.15 -16.17 -10.07
CA PRO A 48 7.54 -16.60 -11.41
C PRO A 48 6.67 -15.93 -12.47
N GLU A 49 7.31 -15.14 -13.33
CA GLU A 49 6.70 -14.46 -14.47
C GLU A 49 6.24 -15.50 -15.50
N GLY A 50 5.10 -16.13 -15.24
CA GLY A 50 4.59 -17.26 -16.01
C GLY A 50 3.60 -18.14 -15.27
N ASN A 51 3.42 -17.97 -13.95
CA ASN A 51 2.43 -18.74 -13.20
C ASN A 51 1.00 -18.18 -13.42
N ALA A 52 0.21 -18.92 -14.21
CA ALA A 52 -1.19 -18.57 -14.51
C ALA A 52 -2.09 -18.60 -13.25
N TYR A 53 -1.80 -19.48 -12.29
CA TYR A 53 -2.52 -19.53 -11.02
C TYR A 53 -2.23 -18.27 -10.18
N ALA A 54 -0.95 -17.90 -10.02
CA ALA A 54 -0.55 -16.69 -9.32
C ALA A 54 -1.22 -15.43 -9.92
N SER A 55 -1.28 -15.35 -11.25
CA SER A 55 -1.92 -14.24 -11.96
C SER A 55 -3.42 -14.15 -11.68
N ARG A 56 -4.13 -15.29 -11.69
CA ARG A 56 -5.57 -15.34 -11.37
C ARG A 56 -5.83 -15.03 -9.90
N LEU A 57 -5.00 -15.56 -9.00
CA LEU A 57 -5.09 -15.32 -7.56
C LEU A 57 -4.90 -13.83 -7.25
N ARG A 58 -3.95 -13.17 -7.91
CA ARG A 58 -3.75 -11.71 -7.81
C ARG A 58 -5.00 -10.94 -8.24
N ILE A 59 -5.58 -11.26 -9.39
CA ILE A 59 -6.80 -10.58 -9.88
C ILE A 59 -7.97 -10.79 -8.91
N TRP A 60 -8.16 -12.01 -8.43
CA TRP A 60 -9.18 -12.34 -7.44
C TRP A 60 -9.00 -11.53 -6.15
N ALA A 61 -7.78 -11.50 -5.60
CA ALA A 61 -7.50 -10.78 -4.37
C ALA A 61 -7.80 -9.29 -4.48
N LEU A 62 -7.40 -8.66 -5.59
CA LEU A 62 -7.65 -7.25 -5.86
C LEU A 62 -9.15 -6.95 -6.08
N THR A 63 -9.84 -7.83 -6.79
CA THR A 63 -11.28 -7.67 -7.09
C THR A 63 -12.13 -7.74 -5.82
N HIS A 64 -11.75 -8.63 -4.90
CA HIS A 64 -12.49 -8.86 -3.65
C HIS A 64 -11.94 -8.10 -2.44
N LYS A 65 -10.91 -7.25 -2.63
CA LYS A 65 -10.25 -6.48 -1.56
C LYS A 65 -9.82 -7.37 -0.39
N ILE A 66 -9.21 -8.51 -0.70
CA ILE A 66 -8.72 -9.44 0.32
C ILE A 66 -7.60 -8.77 1.12
N THR A 67 -7.62 -8.93 2.44
CA THR A 67 -6.58 -8.38 3.32
C THR A 67 -5.23 -9.03 3.06
N HIS A 68 -4.15 -8.29 3.31
CA HIS A 68 -2.78 -8.79 3.13
C HIS A 68 -2.47 -10.01 4.02
N SER A 69 -3.00 -10.04 5.24
CA SER A 69 -2.87 -11.18 6.16
C SER A 69 -3.54 -12.43 5.60
N ALA A 70 -4.84 -12.37 5.30
CA ALA A 70 -5.59 -13.51 4.78
C ALA A 70 -5.02 -14.02 3.44
N LEU A 71 -4.54 -13.12 2.58
CA LEU A 71 -3.88 -13.52 1.34
C LEU A 71 -2.53 -14.20 1.60
N SER A 72 -1.75 -13.73 2.58
CA SER A 72 -0.46 -14.36 2.92
C SER A 72 -0.65 -15.74 3.54
N ASP A 73 -1.64 -15.90 4.42
CA ASP A 73 -2.02 -17.21 4.99
C ASP A 73 -2.43 -18.18 3.87
N LEU A 74 -3.25 -17.72 2.92
CA LEU A 74 -3.65 -18.51 1.77
C LEU A 74 -2.44 -18.92 0.90
N LEU A 75 -1.47 -18.03 0.72
CA LEU A 75 -0.25 -18.33 -0.04
C LEU A 75 0.60 -19.40 0.65
N VAL A 76 0.78 -19.32 1.96
CA VAL A 76 1.46 -20.34 2.76
C VAL A 76 0.74 -21.68 2.65
N LEU A 77 -0.57 -21.71 2.90
CA LEU A 77 -1.38 -22.93 2.78
C LEU A 77 -1.29 -23.55 1.38
N THR A 78 -1.30 -22.73 0.33
CA THR A 78 -1.20 -23.22 -1.05
C THR A 78 0.18 -23.84 -1.32
N ARG A 79 1.26 -23.26 -0.79
CA ARG A 79 2.62 -23.80 -0.92
C ARG A 79 2.79 -25.12 -0.17
N GLU A 80 2.17 -25.26 0.99
CA GLU A 80 2.23 -26.48 1.80
C GLU A 80 1.42 -27.63 1.19
N THR A 81 0.30 -27.32 0.55
CA THR A 81 -0.65 -28.33 0.04
C THR A 81 -0.47 -28.65 -1.44
N THR A 82 0.28 -27.85 -2.18
CA THR A 82 0.47 -28.02 -3.63
C THR A 82 1.92 -27.80 -4.06
N ASN A 83 2.30 -28.36 -5.21
CA ASN A 83 3.62 -28.12 -5.81
C ASN A 83 3.69 -26.80 -6.62
N ILE A 84 2.81 -25.84 -6.35
CA ILE A 84 2.76 -24.57 -7.06
C ILE A 84 3.71 -23.59 -6.39
N SER A 85 4.70 -23.11 -7.14
CA SER A 85 5.59 -22.03 -6.70
C SER A 85 4.83 -20.69 -6.68
N LEU A 86 4.66 -20.14 -5.48
CA LEU A 86 4.02 -18.86 -5.19
C LEU A 86 4.87 -18.10 -4.18
N PRO A 87 4.89 -16.76 -4.16
CA PRO A 87 5.59 -16.03 -3.12
C PRO A 87 4.95 -16.28 -1.75
N ARG A 88 5.73 -16.14 -0.68
CA ARG A 88 5.21 -16.31 0.69
C ARG A 88 4.26 -15.17 1.12
N CYS A 89 4.49 -13.97 0.62
CA CYS A 89 3.82 -12.76 1.09
C CYS A 89 2.91 -12.14 0.04
N ALA A 90 1.77 -11.61 0.49
CA ALA A 90 0.82 -10.87 -0.34
C ALA A 90 1.47 -9.70 -1.11
N LYS A 91 2.39 -8.96 -0.46
CA LYS A 91 3.10 -7.81 -1.07
C LYS A 91 3.82 -8.24 -2.37
N THR A 92 4.47 -9.39 -2.34
CA THR A 92 5.22 -9.94 -3.47
C THR A 92 4.29 -10.46 -4.57
N LEU A 93 3.18 -11.11 -4.21
CA LEU A 93 2.16 -11.56 -5.19
C LEU A 93 1.52 -10.37 -5.92
N LEU A 94 1.17 -9.32 -5.18
CA LEU A 94 0.46 -8.17 -5.73
C LEU A 94 1.35 -7.28 -6.61
N LYS A 95 2.67 -7.47 -6.55
CA LYS A 95 3.69 -6.71 -7.28
C LYS A 95 3.42 -5.21 -7.15
N THR A 96 3.60 -4.68 -5.93
CA THR A 96 3.59 -3.22 -5.72
C THR A 96 4.54 -2.59 -6.74
N PRO A 97 4.12 -1.61 -7.54
CA PRO A 97 4.95 -1.05 -8.61
C PRO A 97 6.28 -0.56 -8.03
N LYS A 98 7.40 -1.20 -8.39
CA LYS A 98 8.73 -0.80 -7.91
C LYS A 98 9.29 0.43 -8.65
N GLN A 99 8.64 0.89 -9.72
CA GLN A 99 9.11 1.99 -10.57
C GLN A 99 8.36 3.31 -10.37
N VAL A 100 7.87 3.59 -9.15
CA VAL A 100 7.25 4.89 -8.85
C VAL A 100 8.25 6.04 -9.00
N GLU A 101 9.55 5.77 -8.79
CA GLU A 101 10.66 6.73 -8.93
C GLU A 101 10.67 7.47 -10.28
N ARG A 102 10.21 6.82 -11.35
CA ARG A 102 10.16 7.42 -12.70
C ARG A 102 9.09 8.51 -12.85
N HIS A 103 8.21 8.65 -11.86
CA HIS A 103 7.11 9.61 -11.87
C HIS A 103 7.36 10.82 -10.95
N PHE A 104 8.52 10.90 -10.30
CA PHE A 104 8.88 12.08 -9.53
C PHE A 104 9.47 13.16 -10.44
N THR A 105 8.97 14.37 -10.28
CA THR A 105 9.51 15.57 -10.92
C THR A 105 10.28 16.37 -9.88
N ALA A 106 11.51 16.78 -10.18
CA ALA A 106 12.26 17.67 -9.29
C ALA A 106 11.56 19.03 -9.20
N VAL A 107 11.33 19.52 -7.98
CA VAL A 107 10.70 20.81 -7.71
C VAL A 107 11.49 21.51 -6.62
N GLY A 108 12.27 22.53 -6.99
CA GLY A 108 13.20 23.20 -6.07
C GLY A 108 14.21 22.22 -5.48
N GLU A 109 14.26 22.15 -4.15
CA GLU A 109 15.11 21.21 -3.40
C GLU A 109 14.41 19.87 -3.09
N GLY A 110 13.17 19.68 -3.56
CA GLY A 110 12.35 18.49 -3.29
C GLY A 110 11.93 17.72 -4.55
N GLN A 111 11.07 16.73 -4.33
CA GLN A 111 10.50 15.88 -5.38
C GLN A 111 8.98 15.90 -5.28
N LEU A 112 8.31 16.04 -6.43
CA LEU A 112 6.86 15.98 -6.56
C LEU A 112 6.45 14.70 -7.27
N TRP A 113 5.59 13.92 -6.64
CA TRP A 113 4.85 12.86 -7.31
C TRP A 113 3.45 13.34 -7.64
N TYR A 114 3.00 13.11 -8.88
CA TYR A 114 1.69 13.54 -9.35
C TYR A 114 0.95 12.37 -10.01
N GLN A 115 -0.20 12.02 -9.44
CA GLN A 115 -1.02 10.90 -9.93
C GLN A 115 -2.16 11.32 -10.88
N GLY A 116 -2.19 12.57 -11.33
CA GLY A 116 -3.05 12.96 -12.45
C GLY A 116 -4.48 13.35 -12.08
N ILE A 117 -4.70 14.60 -11.63
CA ILE A 117 -6.02 15.25 -11.59
C ILE A 117 -6.73 15.12 -12.95
N GLN A 118 -5.97 15.25 -14.03
CA GLN A 118 -6.46 15.08 -15.40
C GLN A 118 -7.13 13.71 -15.61
N SER A 119 -6.52 12.63 -15.13
CA SER A 119 -7.04 11.27 -15.30
C SER A 119 -8.38 11.11 -14.59
N THR A 120 -8.49 11.63 -13.37
CA THR A 120 -9.73 11.63 -12.57
C THR A 120 -10.84 12.40 -13.28
N LEU A 121 -10.54 13.61 -13.76
CA LEU A 121 -11.50 14.44 -14.50
C LEU A 121 -11.94 13.78 -15.80
N GLN A 122 -11.01 13.25 -16.59
CA GLN A 122 -11.32 12.55 -17.83
C GLN A 122 -12.21 11.34 -17.58
N GLN A 123 -11.96 10.59 -16.52
CA GLN A 123 -12.77 9.42 -16.17
C GLN A 123 -14.19 9.82 -15.76
N TYR A 124 -14.35 10.88 -14.98
CA TYR A 124 -15.66 11.38 -14.59
C TYR A 124 -16.48 11.89 -15.78
N TYR A 125 -15.86 12.65 -16.67
CA TYR A 125 -16.53 13.20 -17.85
C TYR A 125 -16.68 12.21 -19.02
N ARG A 126 -16.24 10.94 -18.89
CA ARG A 126 -16.52 9.91 -19.90
C ARG A 126 -18.01 9.62 -20.02
N SER A 127 -18.73 9.61 -18.90
CA SER A 127 -20.16 9.27 -18.83
C SER A 127 -21.06 10.48 -18.64
N VAL A 128 -20.49 11.64 -18.28
CA VAL A 128 -21.24 12.87 -18.01
C VAL A 128 -20.66 13.98 -18.90
N PRO A 129 -21.44 14.64 -19.77
CA PRO A 129 -20.93 15.78 -20.51
C PRO A 129 -20.65 16.95 -19.54
N PRO A 130 -19.52 17.67 -19.70
CA PRO A 130 -19.22 18.80 -18.83
C PRO A 130 -20.23 19.93 -19.06
N VAL A 131 -21.06 20.18 -18.04
CA VAL A 131 -22.02 21.31 -18.02
C VAL A 131 -21.42 22.54 -17.32
N ILE A 132 -20.33 22.36 -16.58
CA ILE A 132 -19.70 23.42 -15.80
C ILE A 132 -18.81 24.31 -16.67
N ARG A 133 -18.83 25.62 -16.39
CA ARG A 133 -17.95 26.61 -17.03
C ARG A 133 -16.81 27.07 -16.13
N LEU A 134 -16.88 26.73 -14.83
CA LEU A 134 -15.92 27.11 -13.80
C LEU A 134 -15.65 25.90 -12.89
N ILE A 135 -14.37 25.62 -12.65
CA ILE A 135 -13.92 24.64 -11.67
C ILE A 135 -13.42 25.43 -10.45
N GLU A 136 -14.09 25.22 -9.32
CA GLU A 136 -13.65 25.71 -8.03
C GLU A 136 -13.00 24.55 -7.26
N ALA A 137 -11.79 24.76 -6.77
CA ALA A 137 -11.01 23.73 -6.08
C ALA A 137 -10.52 24.25 -4.74
N ASN A 138 -10.71 23.44 -3.71
CA ASN A 138 -10.06 23.62 -2.42
C ASN A 138 -8.78 22.80 -2.43
N ILE A 139 -7.66 23.44 -2.09
CA ILE A 139 -6.35 22.80 -2.01
C ILE A 139 -5.89 22.88 -0.56
N ALA A 140 -5.56 21.73 0.01
CA ALA A 140 -4.92 21.63 1.30
C ALA A 140 -3.50 21.09 1.12
N VAL A 141 -2.55 21.75 1.78
CA VAL A 141 -1.13 21.40 1.73
C VAL A 141 -0.66 21.30 3.17
N ASP A 142 -0.15 20.15 3.55
CA ASP A 142 0.34 19.88 4.90
C ASP A 142 1.77 19.35 4.83
N GLY A 143 2.50 19.40 5.95
CA GLY A 143 3.87 18.90 6.08
C GLY A 143 3.94 17.83 7.15
N LEU A 144 4.23 16.59 6.76
CA LEU A 144 4.36 15.46 7.66
C LEU A 144 5.84 15.05 7.78
N PRO A 145 6.43 15.03 8.99
CA PRO A 145 7.78 14.52 9.17
C PRO A 145 7.82 13.02 8.81
N MET A 146 8.76 12.63 7.95
CA MET A 146 8.92 11.22 7.56
C MET A 146 9.61 10.38 8.65
N HIS A 147 10.33 11.03 9.56
CA HIS A 147 11.03 10.39 10.66
C HIS A 147 11.23 11.38 11.82
N ASN A 148 11.43 10.85 13.02
CA ASN A 148 11.50 11.66 14.25
C ASN A 148 12.77 12.51 14.38
N SER A 149 13.80 12.24 13.57
CA SER A 149 15.17 12.69 13.84
C SER A 149 15.85 13.44 12.69
N GLY A 150 15.15 13.78 11.61
CA GLY A 150 15.80 14.55 10.56
C GLY A 150 14.87 15.29 9.62
N PRO A 151 15.45 15.89 8.56
CA PRO A 151 14.86 17.06 7.94
C PRO A 151 13.80 16.73 6.88
N THR A 152 13.63 15.45 6.54
CA THR A 152 12.77 15.02 5.43
C THR A 152 11.30 15.10 5.81
N GLN A 153 10.53 15.77 4.96
CA GLN A 153 9.08 15.94 5.12
C GLN A 153 8.34 15.49 3.86
N LEU A 154 7.23 14.79 4.06
CA LEU A 154 6.25 14.51 3.03
C LEU A 154 5.20 15.62 3.03
N TRP A 155 4.93 16.18 1.86
CA TRP A 155 3.94 17.23 1.71
C TRP A 155 2.72 16.73 0.93
N PRO A 156 1.71 16.11 1.58
CA PRO A 156 0.48 15.75 0.89
C PRO A 156 -0.22 17.01 0.37
N ILE A 157 -0.49 17.01 -0.93
CA ILE A 157 -1.27 18.06 -1.61
C ILE A 157 -2.62 17.44 -1.97
N LEU A 158 -3.65 17.78 -1.20
CA LEU A 158 -5.00 17.28 -1.40
C LEU A 158 -5.82 18.31 -2.17
N MET A 159 -6.61 17.85 -3.14
CA MET A 159 -7.52 18.67 -3.94
C MET A 159 -8.95 18.13 -3.89
N HIS A 160 -9.89 19.03 -3.58
CA HIS A 160 -11.32 18.76 -3.67
C HIS A 160 -12.00 19.75 -4.61
N ILE A 161 -12.75 19.24 -5.60
CA ILE A 161 -13.48 20.10 -6.55
C ILE A 161 -14.86 20.40 -5.98
N VAL A 162 -15.06 21.64 -5.54
CA VAL A 162 -16.27 22.11 -4.85
C VAL A 162 -17.52 21.91 -5.71
N ASN A 163 -17.41 22.18 -7.01
CA ASN A 163 -18.53 22.10 -7.94
C ASN A 163 -18.87 20.66 -8.36
N LEU A 164 -18.09 19.66 -7.94
CA LEU A 164 -18.24 18.25 -8.30
C LEU A 164 -18.07 17.35 -7.06
N PRO A 165 -19.00 17.39 -6.08
CA PRO A 165 -18.85 16.67 -4.81
C PRO A 165 -18.89 15.14 -4.95
N ALA A 166 -19.28 14.62 -6.12
CA ALA A 166 -19.24 13.18 -6.42
C ALA A 166 -17.83 12.70 -6.80
N LEU A 167 -16.88 13.59 -7.04
CA LEU A 167 -15.48 13.22 -7.27
C LEU A 167 -14.80 12.90 -5.94
N PRO A 168 -13.93 11.86 -5.92
CA PRO A 168 -13.07 11.63 -4.77
C PRO A 168 -12.11 12.80 -4.57
N ILE A 169 -11.61 12.95 -3.34
CA ILE A 169 -10.47 13.82 -3.04
C ILE A 169 -9.27 13.26 -3.79
N MET A 170 -8.55 14.13 -4.49
CA MET A 170 -7.36 13.83 -5.27
C MET A 170 -6.10 14.26 -4.56
#